data_AF-A0A3M6FRZ7-F1
#
_entry.id   AF-A0A3M6FRZ7-F1
#
_cell.length_a   1.000
_cell.length_b   1.000
_cell.length_c   1.000
_cell.angle_alpha   90.00
_cell.angle_beta   90.00
_cell.angle_gamma   90.00
#
_symmetry.space_group_name_H-M   'P 1'
#
loop_
_entity.id
_entity.type
_entity.pdbx_description
1 polymer ?
#
loop_
_entity_poly.entity_id
_entity_poly.type
_entity_poly.pdbx_seq_one_letter_code
_entity_poly.pdbx_strand_id
1 'polypeptide(L)'
;WPYIVPEDLLSETLITYPVERDRLDIFTRFLEPADIEPAQVRTSELTVMMMQLVASGRGVCGMPHWALHEYSSRGYVKAKRLGEKGLFATLYAGIRADMLDAPYMRDFLLTAKDTSFSTLDGVSVVR
;
A
#
# COMPACT_ATOMS: atom_id res chain seq x y z
N TRP A 1 -19.10 -4.05 -7.85
CA TRP A 1 -18.50 -2.97 -7.04
C TRP A 1 -17.03 -2.80 -7.44
N PRO A 2 -16.71 -1.76 -8.25
CA PRO A 2 -15.35 -1.55 -8.76
C PRO A 2 -14.37 -0.97 -7.73
N TYR A 3 -14.87 -0.46 -6.60
CA TYR A 3 -14.12 0.06 -5.45
C TYR A 3 -14.82 -0.37 -4.15
N ILE A 4 -14.14 -0.21 -3.02
CA ILE A 4 -14.72 -0.32 -1.67
C ILE A 4 -14.91 1.07 -1.06
N VAL A 5 -15.95 1.21 -0.25
CA VAL A 5 -16.22 2.38 0.60
C VAL A 5 -15.86 2.07 2.05
N PRO A 6 -15.65 3.07 2.93
CA PRO A 6 -15.26 2.83 4.32
C PRO A 6 -16.20 1.87 5.06
N GLU A 7 -17.51 1.97 4.83
CA GLU A 7 -18.55 1.14 5.45
C GLU A 7 -18.41 -0.35 5.12
N ASP A 8 -17.79 -0.69 3.99
CA ASP A 8 -17.51 -2.09 3.64
C ASP A 8 -16.53 -2.75 4.62
N LEU A 9 -15.79 -1.97 5.42
CA LEU A 9 -14.82 -2.47 6.39
C LEU A 9 -15.37 -2.62 7.81
N LEU A 10 -16.60 -2.16 8.09
CA LEU A 10 -17.22 -2.22 9.42
C LEU A 10 -17.28 -3.63 10.01
N SER A 11 -17.54 -4.64 9.17
CA SER A 11 -17.65 -6.04 9.59
C SER A 11 -16.36 -6.84 9.40
N GLU A 12 -15.29 -6.20 8.91
CA GLU A 12 -14.09 -6.90 8.46
C GLU A 12 -12.99 -6.89 9.53
N THR A 13 -12.17 -7.96 9.52
CA THR A 13 -10.87 -7.93 10.20
C THR A 13 -9.84 -7.26 9.29
N LEU A 14 -9.36 -6.09 9.66
CA LEU A 14 -8.32 -5.38 8.94
C LEU A 14 -6.93 -5.86 9.38
N ILE A 15 -6.19 -6.42 8.43
CA ILE A 15 -4.85 -6.94 8.63
C ILE A 15 -3.83 -5.87 8.22
N THR A 16 -2.92 -5.52 9.12
CA THR A 16 -1.93 -4.44 8.95
C THR A 16 -0.53 -4.88 9.35
N TYR A 17 0.49 -4.11 8.97
CA TYR A 17 1.80 -4.21 9.62
C TYR A 17 1.72 -3.70 11.06
N PRO A 18 2.59 -4.17 11.97
CA PRO A 18 2.59 -3.74 13.37
C PRO A 18 3.29 -2.38 13.53
N VAL A 19 2.67 -1.36 12.95
CA VAL A 19 3.06 0.05 13.08
C VAL A 19 1.90 0.85 13.66
N GLU A 20 2.21 2.04 14.16
CA GLU A 20 1.21 2.96 14.70
C GLU A 20 0.13 3.30 13.66
N ARG A 21 -1.11 3.41 14.13
CA ARG A 21 -2.29 3.70 13.31
C ARG A 21 -2.11 4.96 12.46
N ASP A 22 -1.52 6.01 13.04
CA ASP A 22 -1.30 7.29 12.37
C ASP A 22 -0.32 7.20 11.18
N ARG A 23 0.42 6.09 11.06
CA ARG A 23 1.32 5.83 9.92
C ARG A 23 0.65 5.04 8.79
N LEU A 24 -0.60 4.61 9.00
CA LEU A 24 -1.33 3.77 8.05
C LEU A 24 -2.36 4.62 7.32
N ASP A 25 -2.08 4.90 6.05
CA ASP A 25 -2.95 5.68 5.16
C ASP A 25 -4.40 5.16 5.08
N ILE A 26 -4.63 3.86 5.25
CA ILE A 26 -5.99 3.30 5.32
C ILE A 26 -6.79 3.82 6.51
N PHE A 27 -6.12 4.13 7.63
CA PHE A 27 -6.76 4.77 8.77
C PHE A 27 -6.90 6.28 8.54
N THR A 28 -5.77 6.97 8.41
CA THR A 28 -5.72 8.44 8.42
C THR A 28 -6.39 9.11 7.22
N ARG A 29 -6.48 8.42 6.07
CA ARG A 29 -6.96 9.02 4.81
C ARG A 29 -8.20 8.34 4.24
N PHE A 30 -8.67 7.25 4.84
CA PHE A 30 -9.83 6.50 4.32
C PHE A 30 -10.89 6.21 5.39
N LEU A 31 -10.50 5.63 6.53
CA LEU A 31 -11.44 5.24 7.59
C LEU A 31 -11.80 6.40 8.54
N GLU A 32 -10.80 7.10 9.08
CA GLU A 32 -10.99 8.18 10.05
C GLU A 32 -11.79 9.37 9.51
N PRO A 33 -11.59 9.84 8.26
CA PRO A 33 -12.42 10.89 7.69
C PRO A 33 -13.91 10.53 7.56
N ALA A 34 -14.24 9.23 7.59
CA ALA A 34 -15.60 8.71 7.52
C ALA A 34 -16.13 8.25 8.89
N ASP A 35 -15.36 8.42 9.98
CA ASP A 35 -15.70 7.95 11.33
C ASP A 35 -16.01 6.44 11.38
N ILE A 36 -15.25 5.64 10.62
CA ILE A 36 -15.40 4.18 10.55
C ILE A 36 -14.26 3.47 11.25
N GLU A 37 -14.61 2.46 12.05
CA GLU A 37 -13.68 1.51 12.65
C GLU A 37 -13.96 0.10 12.10
N PRO A 38 -12.93 -0.68 11.70
CA PRO A 38 -13.14 -2.07 11.34
C PRO A 38 -13.55 -2.91 12.56
N ALA A 39 -14.19 -4.06 12.33
CA ALA A 39 -14.61 -4.95 13.42
C ALA A 39 -13.43 -5.41 14.30
N GLN A 40 -12.26 -5.61 13.68
CA GLN A 40 -11.04 -5.98 14.38
C GLN A 40 -9.81 -5.52 13.60
N VAL A 41 -8.74 -5.20 14.32
CA VAL A 41 -7.40 -5.04 13.74
C VAL A 41 -6.54 -6.23 14.13
N ARG A 42 -5.86 -6.82 13.14
CA ARG A 42 -4.87 -7.88 13.33
C ARG A 42 -3.56 -7.47 12.68
N THR A 43 -2.44 -7.73 13.33
CA THR A 43 -1.13 -7.43 12.76
C THR A 43 -0.44 -8.66 12.17
N SER A 44 0.45 -8.43 11.21
CA SER A 44 1.38 -9.41 10.65
C SER A 44 2.64 -8.72 10.17
N GLU A 45 3.80 -9.25 10.55
CA GLU A 45 5.11 -8.73 10.13
C GLU A 45 5.42 -8.96 8.65
N LEU A 46 4.81 -10.00 8.06
CA LEU A 46 5.17 -10.46 6.72
C LEU A 46 4.00 -10.29 5.74
N THR A 47 4.28 -9.65 4.60
CA THR A 47 3.32 -9.50 3.49
C THR A 47 2.77 -10.84 3.05
N VAL A 48 3.62 -11.86 2.93
CA VAL A 48 3.19 -13.21 2.53
C VAL A 48 2.16 -13.79 3.50
N MET A 49 2.33 -13.57 4.80
CA MET A 49 1.38 -14.04 5.81
C MET A 49 0.06 -13.26 5.74
N MET A 50 0.11 -11.94 5.52
CA MET A 50 -1.09 -11.14 5.25
C MET A 50 -1.86 -11.69 4.06
N MET A 51 -1.17 -11.99 2.95
CA MET A 51 -1.80 -12.57 1.75
C MET A 51 -2.43 -13.94 2.03
N GLN A 52 -1.78 -14.80 2.82
CA GLN A 52 -2.36 -16.10 3.21
C GLN A 52 -3.61 -15.94 4.06
N LEU A 53 -3.64 -14.97 4.98
CA LEU A 53 -4.82 -14.66 5.79
C LEU A 53 -5.98 -14.18 4.91
N VAL A 54 -5.73 -13.25 3.98
CA VAL A 54 -6.73 -12.75 3.03
C VAL A 54 -7.25 -13.85 2.11
N ALA A 55 -6.36 -14.63 1.48
CA ALA A 55 -6.72 -15.71 0.58
C ALA A 55 -7.58 -16.79 1.28
N SER A 56 -7.38 -17.00 2.58
CA SER A 56 -8.17 -17.91 3.40
C SER A 56 -9.45 -17.29 4.02
N GLY A 57 -9.80 -16.05 3.67
CA GLY A 57 -11.00 -15.37 4.16
C GLY A 57 -10.94 -14.95 5.64
N ARG A 58 -9.75 -14.79 6.22
CA ARG A 58 -9.55 -14.38 7.63
C ARG A 58 -9.45 -12.86 7.83
N GLY A 59 -9.81 -12.09 6.81
CA GLY A 59 -9.79 -10.62 6.84
C GLY A 59 -9.37 -10.02 5.50
N VAL A 60 -9.16 -8.71 5.52
CA VAL A 60 -8.75 -7.88 4.38
C VAL A 60 -7.50 -7.06 4.74
N CYS A 61 -6.80 -6.51 3.76
CA CYS A 61 -5.66 -5.63 4.02
C CYS A 61 -5.60 -4.47 3.02
N GLY A 62 -5.13 -3.31 3.48
CA GLY A 62 -4.74 -2.19 2.62
C GLY A 62 -3.27 -2.31 2.24
N MET A 63 -2.98 -2.31 0.93
CA MET A 63 -1.61 -2.45 0.40
C MET A 63 -1.46 -1.60 -0.88
N PRO A 64 -0.26 -1.08 -1.17
CA PRO A 64 -0.02 -0.41 -2.44
C PRO A 64 -0.14 -1.36 -3.62
N HIS A 65 -0.64 -0.85 -4.75
CA HIS A 65 -0.99 -1.69 -5.90
C HIS A 65 0.18 -2.52 -6.42
N TRP A 66 1.36 -1.91 -6.56
CA TRP A 66 2.57 -2.59 -7.01
C TRP A 66 2.97 -3.78 -6.12
N ALA A 67 2.70 -3.74 -4.81
CA ALA A 67 3.00 -4.84 -3.89
C ALA A 67 1.97 -5.98 -4.01
N LEU A 68 0.73 -5.65 -4.35
CA LEU A 68 -0.34 -6.62 -4.57
C LEU A 68 -0.27 -7.29 -5.94
N HIS A 69 0.29 -6.61 -6.93
CA HIS A 69 0.24 -7.03 -8.34
C HIS A 69 0.74 -8.48 -8.54
N GLU A 70 1.81 -8.88 -7.85
CA GLU A 70 2.32 -10.25 -7.92
C GLU A 70 1.29 -11.30 -7.43
N TYR A 71 0.49 -10.99 -6.41
CA TYR A 71 -0.48 -11.91 -5.83
C TYR A 71 -1.80 -11.90 -6.59
N SER A 72 -2.25 -10.73 -7.03
CA SER A 72 -3.50 -10.58 -7.78
C SER A 72 -3.40 -11.14 -9.20
N SER A 73 -2.26 -10.96 -9.87
CA SER A 73 -2.03 -11.51 -11.21
C SER A 73 -2.06 -13.05 -11.25
N ARG A 74 -1.71 -13.70 -10.14
CA ARG A 74 -1.79 -15.16 -9.94
C ARG A 74 -3.16 -15.64 -9.45
N GLY A 75 -4.11 -14.73 -9.22
CA GLY A 75 -5.47 -15.06 -8.77
C GLY A 75 -5.59 -15.45 -7.29
N TYR A 76 -4.57 -15.23 -6.46
CA TYR A 76 -4.62 -15.57 -5.04
C TYR A 76 -5.57 -14.70 -4.23
N VAL A 77 -5.68 -13.42 -4.62
CA VAL A 77 -6.53 -12.43 -3.95
C VAL A 77 -7.18 -11.53 -5.00
N LYS A 78 -8.34 -10.97 -4.66
CA LYS A 78 -8.99 -9.94 -5.47
C LYS A 78 -8.58 -8.56 -4.95
N ALA A 79 -7.90 -7.79 -5.79
CA ALA A 79 -7.60 -6.39 -5.49
C ALA A 79 -8.79 -5.50 -5.88
N LYS A 80 -9.11 -4.54 -5.01
CA LYS A 80 -10.05 -3.45 -5.28
C LYS A 80 -9.46 -2.15 -4.73
N ARG A 81 -9.77 -1.03 -5.37
CA ARG A 81 -9.30 0.29 -4.92
C ARG A 81 -10.12 0.82 -3.74
N LEU A 82 -9.46 1.58 -2.87
CA LEU A 82 -10.09 2.31 -1.75
C LEU A 82 -10.73 3.60 -2.29
N GLY A 83 -12.06 3.68 -2.25
CA GLY A 83 -12.83 4.80 -2.77
C GLY A 83 -12.83 4.90 -4.30
N GLU A 84 -13.70 5.76 -4.83
CA GLU A 84 -13.87 5.93 -6.28
C GLU A 84 -12.57 6.34 -6.97
N LYS A 85 -11.82 7.25 -6.34
CA LYS A 85 -10.57 7.81 -6.86
C LYS A 85 -9.33 6.98 -6.55
N GLY A 86 -9.42 5.98 -5.67
CA GLY A 86 -8.23 5.32 -5.12
C GLY A 86 -7.51 6.20 -4.09
N LEU A 87 -6.54 5.59 -3.40
CA LEU A 87 -5.66 6.26 -2.46
C LEU A 87 -4.22 6.23 -2.99
N PHE A 88 -3.60 7.41 -3.09
CA PHE A 88 -2.25 7.56 -3.62
C PHE A 88 -1.33 8.18 -2.57
N ALA A 89 -0.17 7.56 -2.39
CA ALA A 89 0.92 8.05 -1.55
C ALA A 89 2.15 8.36 -2.41
N THR A 90 2.94 9.33 -1.98
CA THR A 90 4.18 9.73 -2.66
C THR A 90 5.37 9.07 -1.99
N LEU A 91 6.20 8.37 -2.78
CA LEU A 91 7.49 7.87 -2.33
C LEU A 91 8.58 8.90 -2.64
N TYR A 92 9.42 9.18 -1.65
CA TYR A 92 10.53 10.13 -1.76
C TYR A 92 11.87 9.39 -1.60
N ALA A 93 12.88 9.84 -2.33
CA ALA A 93 14.26 9.44 -2.09
C ALA A 93 14.94 10.49 -1.19
N GLY A 94 15.31 10.10 0.02
CA GLY A 94 16.04 10.95 0.97
C GLY A 94 17.55 10.68 0.90
N ILE A 95 18.35 11.71 0.65
CA ILE A 95 19.82 11.63 0.65
C ILE A 95 20.42 12.77 1.48
N ARG A 96 21.66 12.59 1.94
CA ARG A 96 22.41 13.69 2.55
C ARG A 96 22.83 14.70 1.48
N ALA A 97 22.81 15.99 1.83
CA ALA A 97 23.14 17.07 0.90
C ALA A 97 24.57 16.97 0.34
N ASP A 98 25.54 16.55 1.17
CA ASP A 98 26.94 16.37 0.76
C ASP A 98 27.19 15.16 -0.15
N MET A 99 26.17 14.32 -0.35
CA MET A 99 26.23 13.15 -1.21
C MET A 99 25.59 13.39 -2.58
N LEU A 100 24.96 14.55 -2.79
CA LEU A 100 24.21 14.86 -4.01
C LEU A 100 25.08 14.80 -5.27
N ASP A 101 26.34 15.24 -5.17
CA ASP A 101 27.27 15.29 -6.29
C ASP A 101 28.14 14.02 -6.41
N ALA A 102 28.01 13.07 -5.49
CA ALA A 102 28.73 11.80 -5.57
C ALA A 102 28.26 11.02 -6.81
N PRO A 103 29.17 10.62 -7.73
CA PRO A 103 28.77 9.98 -8.99
C PRO A 103 27.88 8.74 -8.81
N TYR A 104 28.20 7.89 -7.83
CA TYR A 104 27.40 6.70 -7.53
C TYR A 104 26.01 7.02 -6.98
N MET A 105 25.85 8.15 -6.27
CA MET A 105 24.55 8.55 -5.73
C MET A 105 23.63 9.05 -6.85
N ARG A 106 24.17 9.84 -7.79
CA ARG A 106 23.44 10.28 -8.98
C ARG A 106 23.00 9.09 -9.82
N ASP A 107 23.90 8.13 -10.04
CA ASP A 107 23.61 6.91 -10.80
C ASP A 107 22.55 6.04 -10.11
N PHE A 108 22.64 5.89 -8.78
CA PHE A 108 21.62 5.21 -7.98
C PHE A 108 20.24 5.87 -8.11
N LEU A 109 20.14 7.20 -7.98
CA LEU A 109 18.87 7.91 -8.08
C LEU A 109 18.22 7.76 -9.45
N LEU A 110 19.01 7.86 -10.52
CA LEU A 110 18.53 7.65 -11.89
C LEU A 110 18.06 6.20 -12.09
N THR A 111 18.88 5.23 -11.68
CA THR A 111 18.56 3.81 -11.79
C THR A 111 17.31 3.46 -10.98
N ALA A 112 17.18 3.94 -9.74
CA ALA A 112 16.03 3.69 -8.89
C ALA A 112 14.75 4.28 -9.50
N LYS A 113 14.83 5.50 -10.06
CA LYS A 113 13.73 6.15 -10.77
C LYS A 113 13.28 5.32 -11.98
N ASP A 114 14.20 4.97 -12.87
CA ASP A 114 13.90 4.28 -14.13
C ASP A 114 13.42 2.85 -13.88
N THR A 115 14.03 2.15 -12.92
CA THR A 115 13.61 0.80 -12.51
C THR A 115 12.22 0.82 -11.89
N SER A 116 11.92 1.81 -11.04
CA SER A 116 10.59 1.91 -10.42
C SER A 116 9.49 2.11 -11.47
N PHE A 117 9.69 2.98 -12.46
CA PHE A 117 8.69 3.21 -13.51
C PHE A 117 8.55 2.05 -14.50
N SER A 118 9.60 1.24 -14.69
CA SER A 118 9.55 0.09 -15.59
C SER A 118 8.98 -1.18 -14.94
N THR A 119 9.06 -1.31 -13.62
CA THR A 119 8.73 -2.57 -12.91
C THR A 119 7.54 -2.48 -11.97
N LEU A 120 7.20 -1.29 -11.45
CA LEU A 120 6.13 -1.14 -10.47
C LEU A 120 4.83 -0.70 -11.15
N ASP A 121 3.86 -1.60 -11.15
CA ASP A 121 2.55 -1.33 -11.74
C ASP A 121 1.79 -0.22 -10.98
N GLY A 122 1.20 0.71 -11.72
CA GLY A 122 0.44 1.84 -11.15
C GLY A 122 1.28 2.95 -10.51
N VAL A 123 2.61 2.97 -10.68
CA VAL A 123 3.48 4.06 -10.24
C VAL A 123 3.57 5.15 -11.31
N SER A 124 3.47 6.42 -10.91
CA SER A 124 3.55 7.57 -11.83
C SER A 124 4.34 8.73 -11.22
N VAL A 125 4.79 9.65 -12.07
CA VAL A 125 5.51 10.85 -11.65
C VAL A 125 4.56 11.78 -10.90
N VAL A 126 5.00 12.28 -9.75
CA VAL A 126 4.27 13.30 -8.98
C VAL A 126 4.14 14.56 -9.86
N ARG A 127 2.90 15.00 -10.08
CA ARG A 127 2.60 16.25 -10.79
C ARG A 127 2.65 17.44 -9.87
#